data_AF-A0A8S3TY40-F1
#
_entry.id   AF-A0A8S3TY40-F1
#
_cell.length_a   1.000
_cell.length_b   1.000
_cell.length_c   1.000
_cell.angle_alpha   90.00
_cell.angle_beta   90.00
_cell.angle_gamma   90.00
#
_symmetry.space_group_name_H-M   'P 1'
#
loop_
_entity.id
_entity.type
_entity.pdbx_description
1 polymer ?
#
loop_
_entity_poly.entity_id
_entity_poly.type
_entity_poly.pdbx_seq_one_letter_code
_entity_poly.pdbx_strand_id
1 'polypeptide(L)'
;MPLTNAEKQRRYREKRDSDPNRRAEFLARCKSKYQSDIGVGKRKRIIEMTPREQRKQRKEWRKIKSKQRKRKKSNHTILTPPSSPQPALEQIPPEHHSTRRKKRLMAKCYRDNDQLRLEIAKQKRLAHRLQMRLLRLKRKSSLNTPTGQDTPRSKARKLLRHWSTEKGEGSRAKRRLMKNQAKKALQFQYTLNAELMNKYRSKNKGKQALSQIIRGKLMRKYKIITEAVNEFRFTAGRQRQKKGSLSKRLTDRVCSFYERDDISRITPGIKDTVTKNGIKKQRRVMTESIEIIHERFILENTDIKISYPTFCRMRPFWVQPPKDSDRETCACKYHENMQFLVNSLHGLNIEKTTRDR
;
A
#
# COMPACT_ATOMS: atom_id res chain seq x y z
N MET A 1 -28.22 4.58 -45.68
CA MET A 1 -26.94 5.07 -45.13
C MET A 1 -25.92 3.93 -45.18
N PRO A 2 -24.73 4.11 -45.79
CA PRO A 2 -23.71 3.07 -45.81
C PRO A 2 -23.20 2.78 -44.40
N LEU A 3 -23.17 1.50 -44.02
CA LEU A 3 -22.68 1.06 -42.71
C LEU A 3 -21.21 1.45 -42.53
N THR A 4 -20.87 1.93 -41.34
CA THR A 4 -19.47 2.18 -40.98
C THR A 4 -18.68 0.87 -40.92
N ASN A 5 -17.36 0.91 -41.12
CA ASN A 5 -16.52 -0.29 -41.03
C ASN A 5 -16.60 -0.98 -39.65
N ALA A 6 -16.83 -0.22 -38.59
CA ALA A 6 -17.03 -0.76 -37.25
C ALA A 6 -18.35 -1.54 -37.11
N GLU A 7 -19.42 -1.05 -37.73
CA GLU A 7 -20.73 -1.71 -37.75
C GLU A 7 -20.71 -2.95 -38.65
N LYS A 8 -20.05 -2.89 -39.81
CA LYS A 8 -19.82 -4.06 -40.68
C LYS A 8 -19.10 -5.17 -39.92
N GLN A 9 -18.03 -4.85 -39.18
CA GLN A 9 -17.33 -5.82 -38.35
C GLN A 9 -18.18 -6.34 -37.18
N ARG A 10 -19.04 -5.51 -36.58
CA ARG A 10 -19.94 -5.96 -35.51
C ARG A 10 -20.93 -6.99 -36.03
N ARG A 11 -21.62 -6.70 -37.14
CA ARG A 11 -22.57 -7.62 -37.79
C ARG A 11 -21.92 -8.92 -38.21
N TYR A 12 -20.69 -8.87 -38.73
CA TYR A 12 -19.92 -10.08 -39.04
C TYR A 12 -19.65 -10.95 -37.80
N ARG A 13 -19.29 -10.35 -36.65
CA ARG A 13 -19.06 -11.08 -35.40
C ARG A 13 -20.36 -11.68 -34.85
N GLU A 14 -21.45 -10.93 -34.90
CA GLU A 14 -22.78 -11.40 -34.48
C GLU A 14 -23.22 -12.61 -35.32
N LYS A 15 -23.08 -12.53 -36.66
CA LYS A 15 -23.41 -13.65 -37.58
C LYS A 15 -22.51 -14.87 -37.40
N ARG A 16 -21.25 -14.68 -37.00
CA ARG A 16 -20.33 -15.79 -36.69
C ARG A 16 -20.62 -16.41 -35.34
N ASP A 17 -20.95 -15.61 -34.33
CA ASP A 17 -21.17 -16.07 -32.96
C ASP A 17 -22.57 -16.67 -32.76
N SER A 18 -23.51 -16.40 -33.68
CA SER A 18 -24.86 -16.99 -33.72
C SER A 18 -24.88 -18.44 -34.20
N ASP A 19 -23.90 -18.87 -35.00
CA ASP A 19 -23.78 -20.25 -35.50
C ASP A 19 -22.74 -21.02 -34.65
N PRO A 20 -23.16 -22.09 -33.92
CA PRO A 20 -22.27 -22.87 -33.06
C PRO A 20 -21.08 -23.47 -33.78
N ASN A 21 -21.26 -23.96 -35.01
CA ASN A 21 -20.21 -24.64 -35.78
C ASN A 21 -19.16 -23.65 -36.27
N ARG A 22 -19.60 -22.53 -36.86
CA ARG A 22 -18.70 -21.44 -37.27
C ARG A 22 -17.95 -20.82 -36.11
N ARG A 23 -18.59 -20.72 -34.94
CA ARG A 23 -17.95 -20.25 -33.72
C ARG A 23 -16.88 -21.24 -33.24
N ALA A 24 -17.15 -22.55 -33.27
CA ALA A 24 -16.20 -23.58 -32.89
C ALA A 24 -14.97 -23.57 -33.81
N GLU A 25 -15.16 -23.51 -35.12
CA GLU A 25 -14.07 -23.39 -36.11
C GLU A 25 -13.21 -22.13 -35.91
N PHE A 26 -13.86 -20.99 -35.63
CA PHE A 26 -13.14 -19.75 -35.33
C PHE A 26 -12.29 -19.87 -34.07
N LEU A 27 -12.83 -20.46 -33.00
CA LEU A 27 -12.11 -20.68 -31.75
C LEU A 27 -10.94 -21.66 -31.95
N ALA A 28 -11.14 -22.73 -32.71
CA ALA A 28 -10.09 -23.68 -33.07
C ALA A 28 -8.93 -22.98 -33.81
N ARG A 29 -9.25 -22.18 -34.83
CA ARG A 29 -8.27 -21.38 -35.58
C ARG A 29 -7.52 -20.38 -34.70
N CYS A 30 -8.22 -19.72 -33.78
CA CYS A 30 -7.58 -18.84 -32.80
C CYS A 30 -6.64 -19.61 -31.86
N LYS A 31 -7.03 -20.81 -31.42
CA LYS A 31 -6.21 -21.67 -30.55
C LYS A 31 -4.94 -22.13 -31.27
N SER A 32 -5.05 -22.61 -32.51
CA SER A 32 -3.89 -23.01 -33.32
C SER A 32 -2.95 -21.85 -33.59
N LYS A 33 -3.48 -20.66 -33.90
CA LYS A 33 -2.67 -19.44 -34.05
C LYS A 33 -1.95 -19.06 -32.75
N TYR A 34 -2.62 -19.16 -31.62
CA TYR A 34 -2.03 -18.87 -30.31
C TYR A 34 -0.88 -19.83 -29.99
N GLN A 35 -1.03 -21.12 -30.29
CA GLN A 35 0.03 -22.12 -30.12
C GLN A 35 1.22 -21.85 -31.06
N SER A 36 0.96 -21.51 -32.33
CA SER A 36 1.99 -21.10 -33.29
C SER A 36 2.74 -19.84 -32.82
N ASP A 37 2.03 -18.82 -32.33
CA ASP A 37 2.65 -17.60 -31.79
C ASP A 37 3.55 -17.88 -30.56
N ILE A 38 3.24 -18.90 -29.75
CA ILE A 38 4.09 -19.34 -28.65
C ILE A 38 5.34 -20.05 -29.20
N GLY A 39 5.16 -20.99 -30.14
CA GLY A 39 6.28 -21.73 -30.75
C GLY A 39 7.28 -20.82 -31.47
N VAL A 40 6.80 -19.77 -32.15
CA VAL A 40 7.62 -18.77 -32.86
C VAL A 40 8.15 -17.67 -31.89
N GLY A 41 7.83 -17.73 -30.61
CA GLY A 41 8.30 -16.77 -29.60
C GLY A 41 7.68 -15.36 -29.68
N LYS A 42 6.66 -15.16 -30.53
CA LYS A 42 5.89 -13.90 -30.62
C LYS A 42 5.07 -13.64 -29.35
N ARG A 43 4.74 -14.69 -28.60
CA ARG A 43 4.04 -14.63 -27.30
C ARG A 43 4.77 -15.47 -26.27
N LYS A 44 4.99 -14.91 -25.08
CA LYS A 44 5.55 -15.62 -23.92
C LYS A 44 4.43 -16.06 -22.96
N ARG A 45 4.56 -17.24 -22.35
CA ARG A 45 3.70 -17.62 -21.21
C ARG A 45 4.10 -16.82 -19.98
N ILE A 46 3.19 -16.69 -19.01
CA ILE A 46 3.42 -15.89 -17.79
C ILE A 46 4.65 -16.40 -17.02
N ILE A 47 4.83 -17.72 -16.98
CA ILE A 47 5.93 -18.40 -16.30
C ILE A 47 7.28 -18.06 -16.95
N GLU A 48 7.29 -17.89 -18.27
CA GLU A 48 8.49 -17.57 -19.07
C GLU A 48 8.81 -16.06 -19.08
N MET A 49 7.93 -15.21 -18.53
CA MET A 49 8.18 -13.78 -18.42
C MET A 49 8.95 -13.43 -17.15
N THR A 50 9.88 -12.48 -17.28
CA THR A 50 10.59 -11.91 -16.14
C THR A 50 9.62 -11.20 -15.17
N PRO A 51 9.98 -11.06 -13.87
CA PRO A 51 9.15 -10.33 -12.90
C PRO A 51 8.80 -8.89 -13.34
N ARG A 52 9.69 -8.25 -14.10
CA ARG A 52 9.49 -6.90 -14.63
C ARG A 52 8.46 -6.87 -15.76
N GLU A 53 8.49 -7.82 -16.68
CA GLU A 53 7.50 -8.00 -17.74
C GLU A 53 6.13 -8.36 -17.17
N GLN A 54 6.06 -9.28 -16.19
CA GLN A 54 4.83 -9.60 -15.49
C GLN A 54 4.21 -8.36 -14.82
N ARG A 55 5.03 -7.50 -14.21
CA ARG A 55 4.57 -6.24 -13.60
C ARG A 55 4.01 -5.27 -14.64
N LYS A 56 4.66 -5.17 -15.81
CA LYS A 56 4.18 -4.35 -16.94
C LYS A 56 2.82 -4.87 -17.45
N GLN A 57 2.68 -6.18 -17.64
CA GLN A 57 1.43 -6.79 -18.09
C GLN A 57 0.29 -6.58 -17.09
N ARG A 58 0.54 -6.75 -15.79
CA ARG A 58 -0.45 -6.45 -14.72
C ARG A 58 -0.87 -4.98 -14.75
N LYS A 59 0.06 -4.04 -15.01
CA LYS A 59 -0.24 -2.61 -15.13
C LYS A 59 -1.13 -2.32 -16.34
N GLU A 60 -0.84 -2.92 -17.49
CA GLU A 60 -1.66 -2.84 -18.70
C GLU A 60 -3.08 -3.37 -18.45
N TRP A 61 -3.18 -4.53 -17.81
CA TRP A 61 -4.45 -5.17 -17.47
C TRP A 61 -5.31 -4.29 -16.55
N ARG A 62 -4.71 -3.67 -15.52
CA ARG A 62 -5.43 -2.71 -14.66
C ARG A 62 -5.95 -1.51 -15.44
N LYS A 63 -5.16 -0.96 -16.38
CA LYS A 63 -5.61 0.14 -17.25
C LYS A 63 -6.80 -0.26 -18.11
N ILE A 64 -6.73 -1.44 -18.74
CA ILE A 64 -7.81 -1.98 -19.58
C ILE A 64 -9.08 -2.19 -18.75
N LYS A 65 -8.97 -2.82 -17.58
CA LYS A 65 -10.12 -3.03 -16.68
C LYS A 65 -10.72 -1.72 -16.17
N SER A 66 -9.89 -0.72 -15.86
CA SER A 66 -10.38 0.62 -15.50
C SER A 66 -11.19 1.26 -16.64
N LYS A 67 -10.67 1.24 -17.88
CA LYS A 67 -11.41 1.75 -19.06
C LYS A 67 -12.72 0.99 -19.28
N GLN A 68 -12.72 -0.34 -19.12
CA GLN A 68 -13.92 -1.16 -19.23
C GLN A 68 -14.98 -0.77 -18.19
N ARG A 69 -14.58 -0.60 -16.92
CA ARG A 69 -15.49 -0.15 -15.85
C ARG A 69 -16.08 1.23 -16.14
N LYS A 70 -15.25 2.19 -16.63
CA LYS A 70 -15.73 3.52 -17.03
C LYS A 70 -16.77 3.45 -18.15
N ARG A 71 -16.55 2.65 -19.20
CA ARG A 71 -17.51 2.45 -20.29
C ARG A 71 -18.81 1.78 -19.83
N LYS A 72 -18.72 0.80 -18.92
CA LYS A 72 -19.92 0.19 -18.32
C LYS A 72 -20.72 1.20 -17.50
N LYS A 73 -20.05 2.03 -16.69
CA LYS A 73 -20.70 3.08 -15.90
C LYS A 73 -21.38 4.11 -16.80
N SER A 74 -20.72 4.59 -17.86
CA SER A 74 -21.33 5.54 -18.81
C SER A 74 -22.54 4.94 -19.52
N ASN A 75 -22.47 3.66 -19.94
CA ASN A 75 -23.61 3.00 -20.58
C ASN A 75 -24.79 2.80 -19.62
N HIS A 76 -24.53 2.50 -18.35
CA HIS A 76 -25.57 2.39 -17.33
C HIS A 76 -26.26 3.74 -17.08
N THR A 77 -25.49 4.84 -17.06
CA THR A 77 -26.05 6.20 -16.91
C THR A 77 -26.94 6.60 -18.11
N ILE A 78 -26.67 6.08 -19.31
CA ILE A 78 -27.49 6.35 -20.52
C ILE A 78 -28.79 5.52 -20.53
N LEU A 79 -28.82 4.36 -19.87
CA LEU A 79 -29.96 3.43 -19.86
C LEU A 79 -30.94 3.66 -18.70
N THR A 80 -30.70 4.65 -17.84
CA THR A 80 -31.63 4.99 -16.76
C THR A 80 -32.55 6.09 -17.29
N PRO A 81 -33.86 5.87 -17.47
CA PRO A 81 -34.78 6.94 -17.84
C PRO A 81 -34.78 7.99 -16.72
N PRO A 82 -34.79 9.30 -17.06
CA PRO A 82 -34.82 10.35 -16.05
C PRO A 82 -36.12 10.24 -15.23
N SER A 83 -35.99 10.21 -13.90
CA SER A 83 -37.14 10.39 -13.01
C SER A 83 -37.59 11.85 -13.08
N SER A 84 -38.86 12.02 -13.44
CA SER A 84 -39.66 13.26 -13.50
C SER A 84 -39.60 14.08 -14.80
N PRO A 85 -40.76 14.51 -15.32
CA PRO A 85 -40.86 15.38 -16.49
C PRO A 85 -40.34 16.78 -16.10
N GLN A 86 -39.30 17.25 -16.79
CA GLN A 86 -38.89 18.64 -16.67
C GLN A 86 -39.88 19.54 -17.43
N PRO A 87 -40.20 20.75 -16.93
CA PRO A 87 -41.00 21.71 -17.67
C PRO A 87 -40.31 22.03 -18.99
N ALA A 88 -41.11 22.13 -20.07
CA ALA A 88 -40.62 22.51 -21.38
C ALA A 88 -39.95 23.88 -21.30
N LEU A 89 -38.62 23.90 -21.36
CA LEU A 89 -37.86 25.13 -21.58
C LEU A 89 -38.19 25.63 -22.99
N GLU A 90 -38.61 26.88 -23.07
CA GLU A 90 -38.89 27.60 -24.30
C GLU A 90 -37.82 27.33 -25.36
N GLN A 91 -38.28 26.96 -26.55
CA GLN A 91 -37.43 26.67 -27.70
C GLN A 91 -36.83 27.99 -28.20
N ILE A 92 -35.64 28.32 -27.70
CA ILE A 92 -34.79 29.34 -28.34
C ILE A 92 -34.43 28.80 -29.73
N PRO A 93 -34.68 29.55 -30.82
CA PRO A 93 -34.36 29.09 -32.17
C PRO A 93 -32.89 28.70 -32.27
N PRO A 94 -32.54 27.54 -32.83
CA PRO A 94 -31.15 27.14 -32.95
C PRO A 94 -30.48 28.04 -33.98
N GLU A 95 -29.61 28.95 -33.51
CA GLU A 95 -28.68 29.65 -34.40
C GLU A 95 -27.86 28.62 -35.19
N HIS A 96 -28.14 28.53 -36.48
CA HIS A 96 -27.44 27.69 -37.46
C HIS A 96 -26.03 28.22 -37.77
N HIS A 97 -25.23 28.53 -36.75
CA HIS A 97 -23.79 28.65 -36.90
C HIS A 97 -23.17 27.25 -36.87
N SER A 98 -22.46 26.86 -37.95
CA SER A 98 -21.98 25.50 -38.16
C SER A 98 -21.44 24.86 -36.87
N THR A 99 -22.19 23.88 -36.35
CA THR A 99 -21.89 23.14 -35.10
C THR A 99 -20.47 22.57 -35.10
N ARG A 100 -19.89 22.36 -36.29
CA ARG A 100 -18.50 21.96 -36.51
C ARG A 100 -17.49 23.04 -36.11
N ARG A 101 -17.73 24.32 -36.40
CA ARG A 101 -16.84 25.43 -36.00
C ARG A 101 -16.86 25.62 -34.49
N LYS A 102 -18.05 25.63 -33.86
CA LYS A 102 -18.20 25.70 -32.38
C LYS A 102 -17.46 24.53 -31.69
N LYS A 103 -17.62 23.29 -32.16
CA LYS A 103 -16.90 22.11 -31.64
C LYS A 103 -15.37 22.22 -31.81
N ARG A 104 -14.89 22.74 -32.95
CA ARG A 104 -13.46 22.95 -33.20
C ARG A 104 -12.87 24.01 -32.27
N LEU A 105 -13.58 25.12 -32.04
CA LEU A 105 -13.17 26.18 -31.12
C LEU A 105 -13.11 25.66 -29.68
N MET A 106 -14.15 24.96 -29.21
CA MET A 106 -14.11 24.34 -27.87
C MET A 106 -12.94 23.37 -27.73
N ALA A 107 -12.71 22.50 -28.71
CA ALA A 107 -11.58 21.57 -28.69
C ALA A 107 -10.21 22.28 -28.72
N LYS A 108 -10.11 23.48 -29.32
CA LYS A 108 -8.92 24.33 -29.23
C LYS A 108 -8.77 24.89 -27.82
N CYS A 109 -9.81 25.51 -27.25
CA CYS A 109 -9.79 26.03 -25.88
C CYS A 109 -9.42 24.95 -24.84
N TYR A 110 -9.89 23.72 -24.98
CA TYR A 110 -9.49 22.63 -24.08
C TYR A 110 -8.01 22.25 -24.22
N ARG A 111 -7.45 22.26 -25.44
CA ARG A 111 -6.03 21.99 -25.67
C ARG A 111 -5.16 23.10 -25.11
N ASP A 112 -5.54 24.35 -25.34
CA ASP A 112 -4.82 25.53 -24.85
C ASP A 112 -4.85 25.55 -23.31
N ASN A 113 -5.99 25.24 -22.69
CA ASN A 113 -6.09 25.09 -21.24
C ASN A 113 -5.18 23.98 -20.68
N ASP A 114 -5.05 22.85 -21.37
CA ASP A 114 -4.16 21.77 -20.94
C ASP A 114 -2.69 22.20 -21.01
N GLN A 115 -2.30 22.92 -22.08
CA GLN A 115 -0.97 23.50 -22.21
C GLN A 115 -0.68 24.53 -21.10
N LEU A 116 -1.61 25.45 -20.82
CA LEU A 116 -1.47 26.42 -19.75
C LEU A 116 -1.32 25.75 -18.38
N ARG A 117 -2.08 24.68 -18.11
CA ARG A 117 -1.95 23.90 -16.87
C ARG A 117 -0.58 23.25 -16.73
N LEU A 118 -0.03 22.71 -17.82
CA LEU A 118 1.32 22.14 -17.83
C LEU A 118 2.39 23.19 -17.59
N GLU A 119 2.27 24.37 -18.20
CA GLU A 119 3.23 25.46 -18.00
C GLU A 119 3.17 26.01 -16.58
N ILE A 120 1.98 26.21 -16.01
CA ILE A 120 1.82 26.58 -14.59
C ILE A 120 2.49 25.55 -13.67
N ALA A 121 2.33 24.25 -13.95
CA ALA A 121 2.98 23.20 -13.17
C ALA A 121 4.52 23.26 -13.28
N LYS A 122 5.05 23.59 -14.45
CA LYS A 122 6.49 23.77 -14.70
C LYS A 122 7.03 24.99 -13.95
N GLN A 123 6.34 26.12 -14.02
CA GLN A 123 6.71 27.36 -13.31
C GLN A 123 6.68 27.16 -11.80
N LYS A 124 5.65 26.50 -11.25
CA LYS A 124 5.59 26.15 -9.81
C LYS A 124 6.78 25.31 -9.36
N ARG A 125 7.22 24.33 -10.17
CA ARG A 125 8.40 23.51 -9.87
C ARG A 125 9.69 24.34 -9.88
N LEU A 126 9.81 25.26 -10.84
CA LEU A 126 10.98 26.13 -10.96
C LEU A 126 11.05 27.11 -9.78
N ALA A 127 9.93 27.77 -9.44
CA ALA A 127 9.81 28.64 -8.29
C ALA A 127 10.20 27.91 -6.99
N HIS A 128 9.66 26.71 -6.76
CA HIS A 128 10.03 25.89 -5.60
C HIS A 128 11.53 25.55 -5.58
N ARG A 129 12.13 25.21 -6.73
CA ARG A 129 13.56 24.94 -6.82
C ARG A 129 14.40 26.16 -6.46
N LEU A 130 14.04 27.35 -6.98
CA LEU A 130 14.72 28.60 -6.68
C LEU A 130 14.55 29.00 -5.21
N GLN A 131 13.35 28.86 -4.65
CA GLN A 131 13.08 29.10 -3.23
C GLN A 131 13.94 28.20 -2.34
N MET A 132 14.05 26.91 -2.65
CA MET A 132 14.92 25.98 -1.92
C MET A 132 16.41 26.32 -2.06
N ARG A 133 16.83 26.88 -3.21
CA ARG A 133 18.20 27.38 -3.39
C ARG A 133 18.45 28.63 -2.54
N LEU A 134 17.53 29.59 -2.54
CA LEU A 134 17.59 30.79 -1.70
C LEU A 134 17.61 30.43 -0.22
N LEU A 135 16.78 29.48 0.24
CA LEU A 135 16.80 29.00 1.63
C LEU A 135 18.15 28.40 2.01
N ARG A 136 18.81 27.67 1.11
CA ARG A 136 20.16 27.12 1.35
C ARG A 136 21.23 28.21 1.40
N LEU A 137 21.13 29.23 0.53
CA LEU A 137 22.03 30.37 0.52
C LEU A 137 21.84 31.22 1.79
N LYS A 138 20.60 31.54 2.16
CA LYS A 138 20.26 32.22 3.42
C LYS A 138 20.73 31.43 4.63
N ARG A 139 20.57 30.11 4.67
CA ARG A 139 21.13 29.28 5.76
C ARG A 139 22.65 29.30 5.81
N LYS A 140 23.34 29.43 4.66
CA LYS A 140 24.80 29.61 4.64
C LYS A 140 25.22 30.98 5.17
N SER A 141 24.42 32.02 4.93
CA SER A 141 24.71 33.37 5.44
C SER A 141 24.21 33.60 6.88
N SER A 142 23.16 32.91 7.33
CA SER A 142 22.52 33.09 8.64
C SER A 142 23.03 32.14 9.72
N LEU A 143 23.75 31.07 9.36
CA LEU A 143 24.49 30.30 10.35
C LEU A 143 25.79 31.08 10.62
N ASN A 144 25.82 31.76 11.77
CA ASN A 144 27.02 32.16 12.51
C ASN A 144 27.87 30.93 12.91
N THR A 145 28.17 30.06 11.95
CA THR A 145 29.34 29.18 12.05
C THR A 145 30.52 30.12 11.85
N PRO A 146 31.50 30.18 12.77
CA PRO A 146 32.68 30.99 12.59
C PRO A 146 33.21 30.74 11.18
N THR A 147 33.28 31.82 10.42
CA THR A 147 33.77 31.91 9.04
C THR A 147 34.97 30.97 8.87
N GLY A 148 34.76 29.82 8.21
CA GLY A 148 35.83 28.89 7.85
C GLY A 148 35.78 27.47 8.44
N GLN A 149 34.94 27.16 9.43
CA GLN A 149 34.92 25.80 10.01
C GLN A 149 34.07 24.81 9.20
N ASP A 150 34.74 23.95 8.43
CA ASP A 150 34.09 22.86 7.72
C ASP A 150 33.42 21.85 8.67
N THR A 151 32.19 21.45 8.33
CA THR A 151 31.54 20.28 8.97
C THR A 151 32.39 19.02 8.76
N PRO A 152 32.35 18.01 9.64
CA PRO A 152 33.11 16.76 9.48
C PRO A 152 32.93 16.11 8.10
N ARG A 153 31.69 16.12 7.58
CA ARG A 153 31.39 15.64 6.22
C ARG A 153 31.97 16.50 5.11
N SER A 154 32.02 17.83 5.30
CA SER A 154 32.68 18.76 4.37
C SER A 154 34.19 18.54 4.37
N LYS A 155 34.83 18.41 5.54
CA LYS A 155 36.26 18.06 5.68
C LYS A 155 36.59 16.76 4.96
N ALA A 156 35.85 15.68 5.24
CA ALA A 156 36.04 14.39 4.57
C ALA A 156 35.86 14.49 3.05
N ARG A 157 34.82 15.22 2.57
CA ARG A 157 34.61 15.42 1.14
C ARG A 157 35.70 16.25 0.46
N LYS A 158 36.22 17.28 1.13
CA LYS A 158 37.36 18.08 0.62
C LYS A 158 38.60 17.20 0.49
N LEU A 159 38.88 16.40 1.51
CA LEU A 159 39.99 15.45 1.54
C LEU A 159 39.89 14.38 0.44
N LEU A 160 38.66 13.97 0.08
CA LEU A 160 38.40 12.97 -0.97
C LEU A 160 38.07 13.57 -2.35
N ARG A 161 38.00 14.90 -2.50
CA ARG A 161 37.39 15.58 -3.68
C ARG A 161 38.08 15.26 -5.00
N HIS A 162 39.37 14.95 -4.95
CA HIS A 162 40.21 14.70 -6.13
C HIS A 162 40.85 13.30 -6.10
N TRP A 163 40.29 12.37 -5.32
CA TRP A 163 40.80 11.01 -5.22
C TRP A 163 40.46 10.17 -6.44
N SER A 164 39.25 10.35 -6.98
CA SER A 164 38.74 9.59 -8.12
C SER A 164 38.36 10.57 -9.23
N THR A 165 39.15 10.56 -10.30
CA THR A 165 38.61 10.56 -11.66
C THR A 165 39.71 10.10 -12.62
N GLU A 166 39.37 9.12 -13.47
CA GLU A 166 40.03 8.81 -14.74
C GLU A 166 40.05 10.02 -15.72
N LYS A 167 39.45 11.15 -15.31
CA LYS A 167 39.36 12.43 -16.02
C LYS A 167 39.52 13.63 -15.06
N GLY A 168 40.55 13.60 -14.22
CA GLY A 168 40.80 14.65 -13.21
C GLY A 168 41.96 15.57 -13.60
N GLU A 169 41.65 16.84 -13.87
CA GLU A 169 42.55 17.95 -14.23
C GLU A 169 43.52 18.37 -13.09
N GLY A 170 44.09 17.42 -12.35
CA GLY A 170 45.03 17.66 -11.25
C GLY A 170 46.39 17.03 -11.53
N SER A 171 47.46 17.82 -11.40
CA SER A 171 48.85 17.33 -11.49
C SER A 171 49.07 16.08 -10.60
N ARG A 172 49.90 15.16 -11.07
CA ARG A 172 50.34 13.94 -10.35
C ARG A 172 50.81 14.27 -8.92
N ALA A 173 51.48 15.41 -8.75
CA ALA A 173 51.94 15.91 -7.45
C ALA A 173 50.78 16.20 -6.48
N LYS A 174 49.71 16.84 -6.97
CA LYS A 174 48.52 17.17 -6.16
C LYS A 174 47.77 15.91 -5.71
N ARG A 175 47.70 14.88 -6.56
CA ARG A 175 47.13 13.57 -6.20
C ARG A 175 47.95 12.88 -5.12
N ARG A 176 49.29 12.88 -5.24
CA ARG A 176 50.20 12.30 -4.23
C ARG A 176 50.07 13.01 -2.89
N LEU A 177 50.00 14.35 -2.89
CA LEU A 177 49.81 15.15 -1.68
C LEU A 177 48.49 14.80 -0.97
N MET A 178 47.39 14.72 -1.70
CA MET A 178 46.07 14.38 -1.14
C MET A 178 46.02 12.95 -0.60
N LYS A 179 46.59 11.98 -1.32
CA LYS A 179 46.74 10.60 -0.84
C LYS A 179 47.53 10.56 0.47
N ASN A 180 48.61 11.33 0.56
CA ASN A 180 49.42 11.42 1.78
C ASN A 180 48.66 12.10 2.93
N GLN A 181 47.89 13.16 2.66
CA GLN A 181 47.06 13.82 3.67
C GLN A 181 45.97 12.88 4.22
N ALA A 182 45.30 12.14 3.34
CA ALA A 182 44.33 11.15 3.75
C ALA A 182 44.96 10.01 4.54
N LYS A 183 46.12 9.50 4.09
CA LYS A 183 46.88 8.48 4.81
C LYS A 183 47.25 8.97 6.21
N LYS A 184 47.77 10.21 6.34
CA LYS A 184 48.09 10.82 7.64
C LYS A 184 46.85 10.97 8.53
N ALA A 185 45.72 11.41 7.98
CA ALA A 185 44.47 11.56 8.74
C ALA A 185 43.94 10.21 9.26
N LEU A 186 43.97 9.17 8.42
CA LEU A 186 43.59 7.81 8.82
C LEU A 186 44.58 7.24 9.84
N GLN A 187 45.88 7.40 9.62
CA GLN A 187 46.92 6.98 10.57
C GLN A 187 46.70 7.64 11.93
N PHE A 188 46.50 8.96 11.98
CA PHE A 188 46.17 9.67 13.21
C PHE A 188 44.92 9.12 13.91
N GLN A 189 43.85 8.83 13.15
CA GLN A 189 42.64 8.24 13.73
C GLN A 189 42.92 6.86 14.33
N TYR A 190 43.61 5.97 13.60
CA TYR A 190 43.90 4.63 14.08
C TYR A 190 44.87 4.63 15.27
N THR A 191 45.92 5.47 15.26
CA THR A 191 46.84 5.57 16.39
C THR A 191 46.16 6.16 17.62
N LEU A 192 45.36 7.22 17.47
CA LEU A 192 44.57 7.80 18.55
C LEU A 192 43.60 6.78 19.15
N ASN A 193 42.88 6.03 18.29
CA ASN A 193 41.96 4.99 18.73
C ASN A 193 42.69 3.88 19.52
N ALA A 194 43.85 3.43 19.05
CA ALA A 194 44.66 2.43 19.73
C ALA A 194 45.14 2.91 21.11
N GLU A 195 45.68 4.12 21.19
CA GLU A 195 46.11 4.75 22.44
C GLU A 195 44.95 4.93 23.43
N LEU A 196 43.81 5.42 22.95
CA LEU A 196 42.59 5.54 23.75
C LEU A 196 42.15 4.18 24.29
N MET A 197 42.22 3.13 23.49
CA MET A 197 41.86 1.77 23.93
C MET A 197 42.85 1.19 24.95
N ASN A 198 44.14 1.43 24.78
CA ASN A 198 45.17 1.01 25.74
C ASN A 198 44.94 1.69 27.10
N LYS A 199 44.65 3.00 27.11
CA LYS A 199 44.29 3.74 28.33
C LYS A 199 42.92 3.35 28.89
N TYR A 200 41.97 2.99 28.04
CA TYR A 200 40.63 2.53 28.44
C TYR A 200 40.66 1.18 29.15
N ARG A 201 41.58 0.28 28.77
CA ARG A 201 41.80 -1.00 29.45
C ARG A 201 42.41 -0.83 30.84
N SER A 202 43.26 0.18 31.05
CA SER A 202 43.98 0.37 32.31
C SER A 202 43.24 1.20 33.37
N LYS A 203 42.30 2.10 33.01
CA LYS A 203 41.58 2.96 33.98
C LYS A 203 40.05 2.94 33.84
N ASN A 204 39.35 2.61 34.94
CA ASN A 204 37.88 2.57 35.00
C ASN A 204 37.18 3.94 34.97
N LYS A 205 37.83 5.02 35.45
CA LYS A 205 37.22 6.36 35.60
C LYS A 205 36.90 7.04 34.26
N GLY A 206 37.62 6.73 33.17
CA GLY A 206 37.42 7.33 31.85
C GLY A 206 36.22 6.78 31.05
N LYS A 207 35.62 5.68 31.52
CA LYS A 207 34.59 4.96 30.76
C LYS A 207 33.31 5.77 30.55
N GLN A 208 32.91 6.55 31.55
CA GLN A 208 31.70 7.35 31.51
C GLN A 208 31.84 8.56 30.58
N ALA A 209 32.98 9.25 30.63
CA ALA A 209 33.28 10.40 29.77
C ALA A 209 33.26 10.00 28.28
N LEU A 210 33.94 8.91 27.92
CA LEU A 210 33.96 8.41 26.55
C LEU A 210 32.56 7.92 26.10
N SER A 211 31.79 7.29 26.99
CA SER A 211 30.38 6.95 26.70
C SER A 211 29.52 8.17 26.40
N GLN A 212 29.70 9.28 27.13
CA GLN A 212 29.00 10.53 26.88
C GLN A 212 29.39 11.14 25.52
N ILE A 213 30.69 11.12 25.17
CA ILE A 213 31.19 11.60 23.88
C ILE A 213 30.57 10.80 22.72
N ILE A 214 30.58 9.46 22.80
CA ILE A 214 30.00 8.59 21.77
C ILE A 214 28.48 8.81 21.63
N ARG A 215 27.78 9.07 22.75
CA ARG A 215 26.34 9.40 22.75
C ARG A 215 26.03 10.83 22.27
N GLY A 216 27.04 11.62 21.91
CA GLY A 216 26.91 13.00 21.47
C GLY A 216 26.04 13.19 20.22
N LYS A 217 25.51 14.41 20.06
CA LYS A 217 24.60 14.77 18.95
C LYS A 217 25.24 14.59 17.57
N LEU A 218 26.54 14.84 17.43
CA LEU A 218 27.26 14.72 16.16
C LEU A 218 27.36 13.27 15.67
N MET A 219 27.70 12.33 16.55
CA MET A 219 27.78 10.91 16.22
C MET A 219 26.43 10.36 15.73
N ARG A 220 25.32 10.78 16.38
CA ARG A 220 23.95 10.44 15.93
C ARG A 220 23.60 11.05 14.57
N LYS A 221 23.91 12.34 14.37
CA LYS A 221 23.62 13.07 13.12
C LYS A 221 24.27 12.40 11.90
N TYR A 222 25.50 11.90 12.06
CA TYR A 222 26.25 11.26 10.98
C TYR A 222 26.13 9.72 10.97
N LYS A 223 25.37 9.12 11.89
CA LYS A 223 25.10 7.66 11.97
C LYS A 223 26.36 6.79 12.08
N ILE A 224 27.37 7.25 12.83
CA ILE A 224 28.66 6.57 13.01
C ILE A 224 28.82 5.93 14.40
N ILE A 225 27.71 5.80 15.14
CA ILE A 225 27.74 5.22 16.50
C ILE A 225 28.05 3.74 16.45
N THR A 226 27.53 3.02 15.45
CA THR A 226 27.77 1.59 15.25
C THR A 226 29.25 1.30 15.04
N GLU A 227 29.91 2.11 14.20
CA GLU A 227 31.33 2.03 13.90
C GLU A 227 32.16 2.34 15.15
N ALA A 228 31.79 3.39 15.90
CA ALA A 228 32.46 3.70 17.16
C ALA A 228 32.26 2.60 18.23
N VAL A 229 31.08 2.00 18.32
CA VAL A 229 30.82 0.89 19.24
C VAL A 229 31.69 -0.32 18.88
N ASN A 230 31.89 -0.60 17.59
CA ASN A 230 32.74 -1.70 17.12
C ASN A 230 34.23 -1.43 17.37
N GLU A 231 34.72 -0.22 17.07
CA GLU A 231 36.12 0.16 17.28
C GLU A 231 36.48 0.20 18.77
N PHE A 232 35.64 0.86 19.59
CA PHE A 232 35.92 1.05 21.02
C PHE A 232 35.38 -0.09 21.90
N ARG A 233 34.71 -1.09 21.31
CA ARG A 233 34.09 -2.24 22.01
C ARG A 233 33.28 -1.84 23.24
N PHE A 234 32.53 -0.73 23.14
CA PHE A 234 31.63 -0.33 24.21
C PHE A 234 30.44 -1.28 24.26
N THR A 235 30.02 -1.67 25.47
CA THR A 235 28.65 -2.11 25.67
C THR A 235 27.75 -0.91 25.43
N ALA A 236 27.20 -0.77 24.23
CA ALA A 236 26.06 0.11 23.99
C ALA A 236 25.00 -0.31 25.01
N GLY A 237 24.87 0.47 26.08
CA GLY A 237 24.26 0.04 27.35
C GLY A 237 23.01 -0.79 27.11
N ARG A 238 22.92 -1.94 27.80
CA ARG A 238 21.85 -2.95 27.75
C ARG A 238 20.84 -2.61 26.67
N GLN A 239 20.91 -3.26 25.50
CA GLN A 239 19.79 -3.27 24.57
C GLN A 239 18.55 -3.47 25.43
N ARG A 240 17.71 -2.43 25.53
CA ARG A 240 16.45 -2.54 26.25
C ARG A 240 15.81 -3.76 25.61
N GLN A 241 15.72 -4.87 26.36
CA GLN A 241 14.84 -5.98 26.03
C GLN A 241 13.58 -5.28 25.57
N LYS A 242 13.22 -5.44 24.29
CA LYS A 242 11.99 -4.86 23.77
C LYS A 242 10.89 -5.60 24.54
N LYS A 243 10.56 -5.12 25.75
CA LYS A 243 9.28 -5.39 26.39
C LYS A 243 8.31 -5.17 25.24
N GLY A 244 7.64 -6.24 24.78
CA GLY A 244 6.73 -6.16 23.65
C GLY A 244 5.91 -4.88 23.82
N SER A 245 5.78 -4.09 22.76
CA SER A 245 5.09 -2.81 22.85
C SER A 245 3.79 -3.04 23.63
N LEU A 246 3.39 -2.12 24.51
CA LEU A 246 2.10 -2.20 25.24
C LEU A 246 0.97 -2.67 24.30
N SER A 247 1.04 -2.19 23.05
CA SER A 247 0.20 -2.61 21.92
C SER A 247 0.16 -4.12 21.66
N LYS A 248 1.26 -4.88 21.72
CA LYS A 248 1.22 -6.33 21.46
C LYS A 248 0.43 -7.07 22.54
N ARG A 249 0.68 -6.76 23.83
CA ARG A 249 -0.07 -7.35 24.95
C ARG A 249 -1.56 -7.04 24.87
N LEU A 250 -1.89 -5.81 24.50
CA LEU A 250 -3.27 -5.39 24.28
C LEU A 250 -3.90 -6.14 23.10
N THR A 251 -3.19 -6.26 21.97
CA THR A 251 -3.66 -7.03 20.82
C THR A 251 -3.90 -8.48 21.18
N ASP A 252 -3.00 -9.11 21.93
CA ASP A 252 -3.13 -10.51 22.35
C ASP A 252 -4.37 -10.69 23.24
N ARG A 253 -4.61 -9.79 24.22
CA ARG A 253 -5.84 -9.80 25.04
C ARG A 253 -7.11 -9.65 24.20
N VAL A 254 -7.13 -8.70 23.26
CA VAL A 254 -8.28 -8.49 22.36
C VAL A 254 -8.51 -9.72 21.48
N CYS A 255 -7.45 -10.32 20.92
CA CYS A 255 -7.56 -11.55 20.14
C CYS A 255 -8.13 -12.70 20.97
N SER A 256 -7.62 -12.93 22.19
CA SER A 256 -8.12 -13.97 23.08
C SER A 256 -9.58 -13.74 23.46
N PHE A 257 -10.02 -12.49 23.64
CA PHE A 257 -11.42 -12.17 23.89
C PHE A 257 -12.33 -12.55 22.72
N TYR A 258 -11.94 -12.20 21.50
CA TYR A 258 -12.68 -12.58 20.29
C TYR A 258 -12.72 -14.10 20.05
N GLU A 259 -11.74 -14.85 20.55
CA GLU A 259 -11.64 -16.30 20.36
C GLU A 259 -12.47 -17.13 21.36
N ARG A 260 -13.12 -16.48 22.33
CA ARG A 260 -14.05 -17.16 23.23
C ARG A 260 -15.33 -17.57 22.50
N ASP A 261 -15.93 -18.67 22.93
CA ASP A 261 -17.08 -19.29 22.25
C ASP A 261 -18.41 -18.55 22.48
N ASP A 262 -18.49 -17.74 23.55
CA ASP A 262 -19.60 -16.81 23.83
C ASP A 262 -19.59 -15.59 22.88
N ILE A 263 -18.39 -15.11 22.50
CA ILE A 263 -18.21 -13.95 21.62
C ILE A 263 -18.22 -14.32 20.14
N SER A 264 -17.65 -15.46 19.77
CA SER A 264 -17.69 -15.96 18.41
C SER A 264 -17.76 -17.47 18.37
N ARG A 265 -18.49 -18.04 17.41
CA ARG A 265 -18.59 -19.48 17.21
C ARG A 265 -17.71 -19.94 16.06
N ILE A 266 -17.11 -21.11 16.21
CA ILE A 266 -16.37 -21.77 15.12
C ILE A 266 -17.36 -22.32 14.10
N THR A 267 -17.07 -22.18 12.81
CA THR A 267 -17.92 -22.80 11.78
C THR A 267 -17.54 -24.26 11.57
N PRO A 268 -18.51 -25.17 11.36
CA PRO A 268 -18.26 -26.62 11.36
C PRO A 268 -17.55 -27.13 10.09
N GLY A 269 -17.52 -26.34 9.00
CA GLY A 269 -16.98 -26.80 7.72
C GLY A 269 -15.44 -26.89 7.72
N ILE A 270 -14.89 -28.06 7.39
CA ILE A 270 -13.43 -28.28 7.24
C ILE A 270 -12.81 -27.33 6.19
N LYS A 271 -13.56 -27.01 5.15
CA LYS A 271 -13.12 -26.08 4.08
C LYS A 271 -13.36 -24.62 4.45
N ASP A 272 -14.06 -24.34 5.54
CA ASP A 272 -14.45 -23.00 5.96
C ASP A 272 -13.31 -22.30 6.72
N THR A 273 -12.27 -21.96 5.97
CA THR A 273 -11.01 -21.41 6.49
C THR A 273 -10.70 -20.07 5.85
N VAL A 274 -10.10 -19.17 6.61
CA VAL A 274 -9.68 -17.85 6.17
C VAL A 274 -8.16 -17.79 6.14
N THR A 275 -7.60 -17.34 5.01
CA THR A 275 -6.15 -17.18 4.82
C THR A 275 -5.80 -15.71 4.64
N LYS A 276 -4.89 -15.19 5.46
CA LYS A 276 -4.34 -13.84 5.32
C LYS A 276 -2.86 -13.85 5.69
N ASN A 277 -2.04 -13.17 4.89
CA ASN A 277 -0.59 -13.08 5.08
C ASN A 277 0.11 -14.45 5.21
N GLY A 278 -0.37 -15.47 4.50
CA GLY A 278 0.19 -16.83 4.56
C GLY A 278 -0.23 -17.66 5.77
N ILE A 279 -1.03 -17.12 6.69
CA ILE A 279 -1.58 -17.82 7.85
C ILE A 279 -3.00 -18.26 7.52
N LYS A 280 -3.28 -19.57 7.60
CA LYS A 280 -4.60 -20.18 7.42
C LYS A 280 -5.18 -20.55 8.79
N LYS A 281 -6.41 -20.12 9.06
CA LYS A 281 -7.14 -20.38 10.31
C LYS A 281 -8.59 -20.77 10.01
N GLN A 282 -9.21 -21.57 10.89
CA GLN A 282 -10.63 -21.89 10.81
C GLN A 282 -11.45 -20.61 10.95
N ARG A 283 -12.54 -20.46 10.17
CA ARG A 283 -13.41 -19.29 10.27
C ARG A 283 -14.19 -19.32 11.58
N ARG A 284 -14.30 -18.16 12.21
CA ARG A 284 -15.18 -17.90 13.35
C ARG A 284 -16.17 -16.81 12.98
N VAL A 285 -17.41 -16.96 13.42
CA VAL A 285 -18.52 -16.02 13.18
C VAL A 285 -18.87 -15.37 14.51
N MET A 286 -18.90 -14.04 14.57
CA MET A 286 -19.32 -13.32 15.77
C MET A 286 -20.80 -13.58 16.07
N THR A 287 -21.12 -13.72 17.35
CA THR A 287 -22.50 -13.92 17.82
C THR A 287 -23.29 -12.62 17.80
N GLU A 288 -22.65 -11.52 18.18
CA GLU A 288 -23.27 -10.20 18.33
C GLU A 288 -22.60 -9.13 17.45
N SER A 289 -23.15 -7.90 17.49
CA SER A 289 -22.53 -6.75 16.85
C SER A 289 -21.22 -6.38 17.54
N ILE A 290 -20.30 -5.76 16.79
CA ILE A 290 -18.98 -5.38 17.32
C ILE A 290 -19.10 -4.35 18.44
N GLU A 291 -20.16 -3.55 18.42
CA GLU A 291 -20.44 -2.51 19.42
C GLU A 291 -20.73 -3.16 20.78
N ILE A 292 -21.64 -4.14 20.82
CA ILE A 292 -21.97 -4.85 22.06
C ILE A 292 -20.76 -5.64 22.57
N ILE A 293 -20.01 -6.29 21.67
CA ILE A 293 -18.78 -7.02 22.01
C ILE A 293 -17.72 -6.06 22.61
N HIS A 294 -17.63 -4.83 22.12
CA HIS A 294 -16.70 -3.82 22.65
C HIS A 294 -17.12 -3.33 24.04
N GLU A 295 -18.42 -3.13 24.26
CA GLU A 295 -18.95 -2.78 25.58
C GLU A 295 -18.67 -3.89 26.60
N ARG A 296 -18.94 -5.15 26.25
CA ARG A 296 -18.58 -6.31 27.09
C ARG A 296 -17.09 -6.36 27.40
N PHE A 297 -16.24 -6.09 26.41
CA PHE A 297 -14.80 -6.06 26.60
C PHE A 297 -14.37 -5.00 27.63
N ILE A 298 -14.95 -3.80 27.58
CA ILE A 298 -14.66 -2.72 28.54
C ILE A 298 -15.16 -3.08 29.94
N LEU A 299 -16.35 -3.68 30.05
CA LEU A 299 -16.94 -4.09 31.32
C LEU A 299 -16.09 -5.15 32.03
N GLU A 300 -15.55 -6.12 31.28
CA GLU A 300 -14.68 -7.16 31.84
C GLU A 300 -13.25 -6.70 32.12
N ASN A 301 -12.75 -5.74 31.32
CA ASN A 301 -11.36 -5.27 31.39
C ASN A 301 -11.33 -3.79 31.79
N THR A 302 -11.79 -3.51 33.01
CA THR A 302 -11.85 -2.14 33.56
C THR A 302 -10.46 -1.49 33.67
N ASP A 303 -9.38 -2.28 33.68
CA ASP A 303 -7.99 -1.82 33.66
C ASP A 303 -7.53 -1.31 32.28
N ILE A 304 -8.27 -1.65 31.21
CA ILE A 304 -7.89 -1.35 29.83
C ILE A 304 -8.79 -0.27 29.23
N LYS A 305 -8.22 0.90 28.95
CA LYS A 305 -8.89 1.93 28.15
C LYS A 305 -8.60 1.73 26.66
N ILE A 306 -9.57 1.21 25.91
CA ILE A 306 -9.50 1.05 24.46
C ILE A 306 -10.70 1.70 23.77
N SER A 307 -10.43 2.51 22.73
CA SER A 307 -11.50 3.10 21.92
C SER A 307 -12.07 2.10 20.91
N TYR A 308 -13.36 2.22 20.60
CA TYR A 308 -14.05 1.36 19.63
C TYR A 308 -13.30 1.20 18.29
N PRO A 309 -12.82 2.26 17.62
CA PRO A 309 -12.08 2.10 16.36
C PRO A 309 -10.78 1.31 16.50
N THR A 310 -10.12 1.41 17.66
CA THR A 310 -8.88 0.69 17.94
C THR A 310 -9.17 -0.78 18.17
N PHE A 311 -10.22 -1.08 18.93
CA PHE A 311 -10.73 -2.44 19.16
C PHE A 311 -11.10 -3.13 17.84
N CYS A 312 -11.85 -2.46 16.96
CA CYS A 312 -12.22 -2.97 15.64
C CYS A 312 -11.00 -3.30 14.75
N ARG A 313 -9.93 -2.50 14.82
CA ARG A 313 -8.69 -2.74 14.05
C ARG A 313 -7.88 -3.92 14.60
N MET A 314 -7.98 -4.18 15.91
CA MET A 314 -7.27 -5.27 16.59
C MET A 314 -7.96 -6.62 16.43
N ARG A 315 -9.19 -6.67 15.88
CA ARG A 315 -9.90 -7.91 15.62
C ARG A 315 -9.09 -8.88 14.75
N PRO A 316 -8.94 -10.15 15.15
CA PRO A 316 -8.27 -11.17 14.34
C PRO A 316 -9.01 -11.40 13.01
N PHE A 317 -8.26 -11.67 11.94
CA PHE A 317 -8.84 -11.71 10.59
C PHE A 317 -9.73 -12.93 10.31
N TRP A 318 -9.59 -13.99 11.12
CA TRP A 318 -10.40 -15.21 11.03
C TRP A 318 -11.75 -15.11 11.76
N VAL A 319 -11.95 -14.06 12.56
CA VAL A 319 -13.24 -13.72 13.18
C VAL A 319 -13.96 -12.71 12.29
N GLN A 320 -15.10 -13.12 11.75
CA GLN A 320 -15.87 -12.37 10.75
C GLN A 320 -17.28 -12.08 11.26
N PRO A 321 -17.91 -10.97 10.80
CA PRO A 321 -19.33 -10.75 11.04
C PRO A 321 -20.17 -11.83 10.34
N PRO A 322 -21.34 -12.18 10.90
CA PRO A 322 -22.25 -13.15 10.28
C PRO A 322 -22.70 -12.66 8.90
N LYS A 323 -22.78 -13.59 7.95
CA LYS A 323 -23.39 -13.42 6.62
C LYS A 323 -24.76 -14.08 6.59
N ASP A 324 -25.55 -13.80 5.58
CA ASP A 324 -26.87 -14.43 5.42
C ASP A 324 -26.78 -15.96 5.31
N SER A 325 -25.69 -16.49 4.74
CA SER A 325 -25.42 -17.94 4.69
C SER A 325 -25.08 -18.56 6.05
N ASP A 326 -24.76 -17.75 7.05
CA ASP A 326 -24.41 -18.21 8.39
C ASP A 326 -25.64 -18.28 9.31
N ARG A 327 -26.82 -17.90 8.81
CA ARG A 327 -28.08 -18.04 9.55
C ARG A 327 -28.41 -19.52 9.70
N GLU A 328 -28.65 -19.96 10.92
CA GLU A 328 -29.12 -21.32 11.22
C GLU A 328 -30.64 -21.41 11.03
N THR A 329 -31.09 -21.08 9.82
CA THR A 329 -32.50 -21.13 9.44
C THR A 329 -32.65 -22.18 8.33
N CYS A 330 -33.28 -23.34 8.63
CA CYS A 330 -33.73 -24.25 7.58
C CYS A 330 -35.08 -23.76 7.06
N ALA A 331 -35.14 -23.31 5.80
CA ALA A 331 -36.39 -23.04 5.09
C ALA A 331 -36.84 -24.27 4.28
N CYS A 332 -36.61 -25.46 4.84
CA CYS A 332 -36.94 -26.71 4.20
C CYS A 332 -38.35 -27.14 4.61
N LYS A 333 -39.14 -27.63 3.65
CA LYS A 333 -40.53 -28.07 3.87
C LYS A 333 -40.69 -28.99 5.09
N TYR A 334 -39.71 -29.85 5.39
CA TYR A 334 -39.74 -30.74 6.55
C TYR A 334 -39.70 -30.00 7.89
N HIS A 335 -38.74 -29.07 8.08
CA HIS A 335 -38.65 -28.32 9.33
C HIS A 335 -39.79 -27.29 9.45
N GLU A 336 -40.22 -26.68 8.35
CA GLU A 336 -41.40 -25.79 8.34
C GLU A 336 -42.69 -26.56 8.71
N ASN A 337 -42.93 -27.73 8.11
CA ASN A 337 -44.08 -28.58 8.44
C ASN A 337 -44.05 -29.04 9.90
N MET A 338 -42.87 -29.42 10.42
CA MET A 338 -42.75 -29.80 11.83
C MET A 338 -43.05 -28.62 12.76
N GLN A 339 -42.59 -27.42 12.42
CA GLN A 339 -42.89 -26.23 13.20
C GLN A 339 -44.38 -25.88 13.14
N PHE A 340 -45.05 -26.03 11.98
CA PHE A 340 -46.50 -25.90 11.89
C PHE A 340 -47.23 -26.94 12.74
N LEU A 341 -46.79 -28.20 12.74
CA LEU A 341 -47.37 -29.25 13.58
C LEU A 341 -47.23 -28.93 15.08
N VAL A 342 -46.03 -28.52 15.53
CA VAL A 342 -45.80 -28.10 16.92
C VAL A 342 -46.71 -26.93 17.29
N ASN A 343 -46.78 -25.91 16.43
CA ASN A 343 -47.65 -24.75 16.67
C ASN A 343 -49.13 -25.13 16.72
N SER A 344 -49.59 -26.07 15.88
CA SER A 344 -50.95 -26.60 15.92
C SER A 344 -51.24 -27.39 17.19
N LEU A 345 -50.31 -28.23 17.65
CA LEU A 345 -50.44 -28.98 18.90
C LEU A 345 -50.47 -28.06 20.12
N HIS A 346 -49.64 -27.02 20.12
CA HIS A 346 -49.65 -25.96 21.13
C HIS A 346 -50.96 -25.17 21.10
N GLY A 347 -51.51 -24.86 19.92
CA GLY A 347 -52.81 -24.20 19.78
C GLY A 347 -54.00 -25.06 20.25
N LEU A 348 -53.84 -26.38 20.22
CA LEU A 348 -54.82 -27.35 20.75
C LEU A 348 -54.60 -27.67 22.24
N ASN A 349 -53.62 -27.04 22.92
CA ASN A 349 -53.26 -27.28 24.32
C ASN A 349 -52.98 -28.77 24.66
N ILE A 350 -52.45 -29.54 23.72
CA ILE A 350 -52.14 -30.97 23.93
C ILE A 350 -50.77 -31.16 24.62
N GLU A 351 -49.98 -30.09 24.75
CA GLU A 351 -48.69 -30.12 25.42
C GLU A 351 -48.83 -30.20 26.95
N LYS A 352 -48.76 -31.42 27.50
CA LYS A 352 -48.37 -31.61 28.90
C LYS A 352 -46.87 -31.31 29.00
N THR A 353 -46.54 -30.07 29.37
CA THR A 353 -45.16 -29.70 29.67
C THR A 353 -44.72 -30.36 30.98
N THR A 354 -44.10 -31.54 30.89
CA THR A 354 -43.19 -32.01 31.95
C THR A 354 -41.92 -31.16 31.87
N ARG A 355 -41.96 -29.99 32.50
CA ARG A 355 -40.73 -29.28 32.87
C ARG A 355 -40.21 -29.92 34.14
N ASP A 356 -39.36 -30.93 33.97
CA ASP A 356 -38.43 -31.36 35.01
C ASP A 356 -37.01 -31.36 34.43
N ARG A 357 -36.17 -30.55 35.09
CA ARG A 357 -34.72 -30.35 34.99
C ARG A 357 -34.20 -29.28 34.03
#